data_AF-A0AAD6NJ51-F1
#
_entry.id   AF-A0AAD6NJ51-F1
#
_cell.length_a   1.000
_cell.length_b   1.000
_cell.length_c   1.000
_cell.angle_alpha   90.00
_cell.angle_beta   90.00
_cell.angle_gamma   90.00
#
_symmetry.space_group_name_H-M   'P 1'
#
loop_
_entity.id
_entity.type
_entity.pdbx_description
1 polymer ?
#
loop_
_entity_poly.entity_id
_entity_poly.type
_entity_poly.pdbx_seq_one_letter_code
_entity_poly.pdbx_strand_id
1 'polypeptide(L)'
;MQYKEMIDKLPPLIHVGPSIEARFLDDVVDLSILPRKTCPGWCSEIVIGDCFHDATCFKTRILSRPNNAEYFIECINYALAREQAESVIHAYKLSPSDPPEKSLVHCIELLTDLRWYLPILHTDFGRKSMSPKVSRYHFHQLNRFDCQWHGLAAHLFDITLLLQNHRHVLSKDEIKLGEDMADRVLGLAYGDGFISQHENNGDEDKVVVWGPHGNTKLLTREEYDATMRQGRGKLLLKLGAEVCEKLADTIQFGIAQ
;
A
#
# COMPACT_ATOMS: atom_id res chain seq x y z
N MET A 1 -21.50 29.55 15.44
CA MET A 1 -21.04 29.30 14.06
C MET A 1 -21.81 28.10 13.53
N GLN A 2 -22.58 28.27 12.45
CA GLN A 2 -23.33 27.16 11.85
C GLN A 2 -22.35 26.23 11.10
N TYR A 3 -22.65 24.93 11.03
CA TYR A 3 -21.72 23.92 10.46
C TYR A 3 -21.25 24.28 9.04
N LYS A 4 -22.13 24.86 8.23
CA LYS A 4 -21.85 25.28 6.85
C LYS A 4 -20.79 26.37 6.79
N GLU A 5 -20.91 27.37 7.66
CA GLU A 5 -19.96 28.49 7.75
C GLU A 5 -18.56 28.02 8.17
N MET A 6 -18.47 26.91 8.92
CA MET A 6 -17.20 26.30 9.31
C MET A 6 -16.57 25.55 8.13
N ILE A 7 -17.34 24.74 7.40
CA ILE A 7 -16.86 24.01 6.21
C ILE A 7 -16.38 24.97 5.13
N ASP A 8 -17.13 26.05 4.87
CA ASP A 8 -16.81 27.05 3.86
C ASP A 8 -15.49 27.80 4.15
N LYS A 9 -14.99 27.75 5.40
CA LYS A 9 -13.73 28.36 5.83
C LYS A 9 -12.54 27.40 5.84
N LEU A 10 -12.75 26.09 5.64
CA LEU A 10 -11.68 25.10 5.61
C LEU A 10 -10.89 25.25 4.30
N PRO A 11 -9.54 25.28 4.31
CA PRO A 11 -8.78 25.22 3.07
C PRO A 11 -9.09 23.93 2.28
N PRO A 12 -8.94 23.96 0.94
CA PRO A 12 -9.26 22.81 0.07
C PRO A 12 -8.49 21.52 0.41
N LEU A 13 -7.35 21.67 1.10
CA LEU A 13 -6.49 20.60 1.55
C LEU A 13 -6.14 20.84 3.03
N ILE A 14 -6.87 20.18 3.93
CA ILE A 14 -6.47 20.03 5.33
C ILE A 14 -5.99 18.60 5.52
N HIS A 15 -4.84 18.43 6.16
CA HIS A 15 -4.45 17.14 6.69
C HIS A 15 -5.25 16.90 7.98
N VAL A 16 -6.34 16.14 7.88
CA VAL A 16 -7.11 15.66 9.03
C VAL A 16 -6.80 14.19 9.20
N GLY A 17 -6.44 13.79 10.42
CA GLY A 17 -6.15 12.40 10.75
C GLY A 17 -6.43 12.13 12.23
N PRO A 18 -6.33 10.86 12.65
CA PRO A 18 -6.39 10.49 14.05
C PRO A 18 -5.38 11.30 14.90
N SER A 19 -5.84 11.85 16.01
CA SER A 19 -5.03 12.56 17.00
C SER A 19 -4.72 11.66 18.20
N ILE A 20 -3.59 11.92 18.87
CA ILE A 20 -3.30 11.33 20.18
C ILE A 20 -4.27 11.94 21.18
N GLU A 21 -5.19 11.12 21.67
CA GLU A 21 -6.25 11.51 22.58
C GLU A 21 -6.48 10.42 23.62
N ALA A 22 -6.66 10.82 24.87
CA ALA A 22 -6.98 9.91 25.95
C ALA A 22 -8.26 9.12 25.60
N ARG A 23 -8.16 7.77 25.62
CA ARG A 23 -9.20 6.78 25.27
C ARG A 23 -9.41 6.50 23.78
N PHE A 24 -8.60 7.07 22.88
CA PHE A 24 -8.60 6.70 21.46
C PHE A 24 -7.24 6.18 21.01
N LEU A 25 -6.29 7.09 20.74
CA LEU A 25 -4.88 6.77 20.50
C LEU A 25 -4.06 7.36 21.63
N ASP A 26 -3.45 6.50 22.43
CA ASP A 26 -2.65 6.86 23.61
C ASP A 26 -1.17 7.10 23.29
N ASP A 27 -0.73 6.81 22.06
CA ASP A 27 0.65 6.95 21.61
C ASP A 27 0.74 7.10 20.08
N VAL A 28 1.89 7.53 19.56
CA VAL A 28 2.21 7.55 18.13
C VAL A 28 2.31 6.11 17.64
N VAL A 29 1.55 5.75 16.59
CA VAL A 29 1.65 4.43 15.96
C VAL A 29 2.68 4.48 14.83
N ASP A 30 3.88 3.97 15.11
CA ASP A 30 4.94 3.70 14.13
C ASP A 30 4.98 2.20 13.75
N LEU A 31 5.83 1.86 12.77
CA LEU A 31 6.02 0.48 12.31
C LEU A 31 6.56 -0.46 13.40
N SER A 32 7.23 0.06 14.42
CA SER A 32 7.80 -0.75 15.51
C SER A 32 6.75 -1.18 16.53
N ILE A 33 5.72 -0.35 16.76
CA ILE A 33 4.65 -0.65 17.71
C ILE A 33 3.39 -1.19 17.06
N LEU A 34 3.28 -1.10 15.72
CA LEU A 34 2.13 -1.57 14.95
C LEU A 34 1.72 -3.00 15.37
N PRO A 35 2.63 -4.01 15.42
CA PRO A 35 2.23 -5.36 15.81
C PRO A 35 1.60 -5.45 17.21
N ARG A 36 2.07 -4.62 18.16
CA ARG A 36 1.58 -4.64 19.54
C ARG A 36 0.22 -3.95 19.67
N LYS A 37 -0.02 -2.88 18.90
CA LYS A 37 -1.24 -2.07 19.01
C LYS A 37 -2.38 -2.61 18.15
N THR A 38 -2.11 -3.35 17.08
CA THR A 38 -3.14 -3.86 16.15
C THR A 38 -3.49 -5.33 16.35
N CYS A 39 -3.06 -5.95 17.45
CA CYS A 39 -3.33 -7.34 17.80
C CYS A 39 -4.29 -7.45 19.00
N PRO A 40 -5.59 -7.17 18.84
CA PRO A 40 -6.54 -7.37 19.92
C PRO A 40 -6.77 -8.87 20.15
N GLY A 41 -6.81 -9.30 21.41
CA GLY A 41 -6.97 -10.72 21.78
C GLY A 41 -8.31 -11.36 21.39
N TRP A 42 -9.26 -10.58 20.84
CA TRP A 42 -10.53 -11.08 20.31
C TRP A 42 -10.49 -11.39 18.81
N CYS A 43 -9.46 -10.92 18.09
CA CYS A 43 -9.37 -11.09 16.65
C CYS A 43 -8.66 -12.41 16.33
N SER A 44 -9.29 -13.23 15.48
CA SER A 44 -8.72 -14.49 15.01
C SER A 44 -7.89 -14.33 13.74
N GLU A 45 -8.27 -13.39 12.87
CA GLU A 45 -7.63 -13.16 11.57
C GLU A 45 -7.74 -11.69 11.17
N ILE A 46 -6.63 -11.12 10.71
CA ILE A 46 -6.53 -9.77 10.15
C ILE A 46 -6.16 -9.92 8.68
N VAL A 47 -6.84 -9.16 7.83
CA VAL A 47 -6.50 -9.04 6.41
C VAL A 47 -5.98 -7.65 6.13
N ILE A 48 -4.83 -7.57 5.47
CA ILE A 48 -4.20 -6.31 5.06
C ILE A 48 -3.68 -6.43 3.64
N GLY A 49 -3.77 -5.36 2.86
CA GLY A 49 -3.27 -5.35 1.49
C GLY A 49 -3.14 -3.96 0.92
N ASP A 50 -2.65 -3.90 -0.32
CA ASP A 50 -2.41 -2.67 -1.06
C ASP A 50 -2.73 -2.83 -2.54
N CYS A 51 -2.98 -1.70 -3.21
CA CYS A 51 -2.90 -1.57 -4.65
C CYS A 51 -1.47 -1.22 -5.07
N PHE A 52 -0.97 -1.81 -6.16
CA PHE A 52 0.42 -1.62 -6.61
C PHE A 52 0.78 -0.15 -6.89
N HIS A 53 -0.21 0.71 -7.15
CA HIS A 53 -0.04 2.15 -7.33
C HIS A 53 -0.92 2.97 -6.35
N ASP A 54 -1.03 2.56 -5.08
CA ASP A 54 -1.80 3.26 -4.05
C ASP A 54 -1.38 4.72 -3.85
N ALA A 55 -0.12 5.06 -4.10
CA ALA A 55 0.34 6.44 -3.98
C ALA A 55 -0.25 7.40 -5.02
N THR A 56 -1.02 6.92 -6.00
CA THR A 56 -1.80 7.79 -6.93
C THR A 56 -2.68 8.80 -6.20
N CYS A 57 -3.14 8.52 -4.97
CA CYS A 57 -3.89 9.48 -4.15
C CYS A 57 -3.07 10.72 -3.71
N PHE A 58 -1.74 10.66 -3.78
CA PHE A 58 -0.85 11.79 -3.49
C PHE A 58 -0.68 12.76 -4.68
N LYS A 59 -1.45 12.62 -5.76
CA LYS A 59 -1.34 13.47 -6.96
C LYS A 59 -1.38 14.95 -6.66
N THR A 60 -2.40 15.42 -5.95
CA THR A 60 -2.58 16.84 -5.62
C THR A 60 -1.59 17.35 -4.55
N ARG A 61 -0.74 16.47 -4.02
CA ARG A 61 0.26 16.78 -3.01
C ARG A 61 1.66 16.74 -3.63
N ILE A 62 2.35 15.60 -3.52
CA ILE A 62 3.77 15.51 -3.86
C ILE A 62 4.03 15.13 -5.31
N LEU A 63 3.12 14.40 -5.95
CA LEU A 63 3.33 13.83 -7.28
C LEU A 63 3.00 14.78 -8.45
N SER A 64 2.52 16.01 -8.16
CA SER A 64 2.35 17.06 -9.18
C SER A 64 3.50 18.07 -9.21
N ARG A 65 4.57 17.84 -8.45
CA ARG A 65 5.76 18.68 -8.51
C ARG A 65 6.40 18.63 -9.91
N PRO A 66 6.80 19.77 -10.48
CA PRO A 66 7.71 19.80 -11.63
C PRO A 66 8.96 18.97 -11.29
N ASN A 67 9.46 18.18 -12.24
CA ASN A 67 10.64 17.32 -12.08
C ASN A 67 10.58 16.41 -10.83
N ASN A 68 9.45 15.73 -10.62
CA ASN A 68 9.24 14.83 -9.48
C ASN A 68 10.38 13.83 -9.24
N ALA A 69 10.98 13.24 -10.27
CA ALA A 69 12.10 12.31 -10.12
C ALA A 69 13.34 12.98 -9.50
N GLU A 70 13.67 14.21 -9.93
CA GLU A 70 14.79 14.97 -9.38
C GLU A 70 14.58 15.24 -7.89
N TYR A 71 13.39 15.71 -7.52
CA TYR A 71 13.03 15.93 -6.12
C TYR A 71 13.08 14.64 -5.28
N PHE A 72 12.60 13.51 -5.80
CA PHE A 72 12.67 12.23 -5.09
C PHE A 72 14.12 11.80 -4.89
N ILE A 73 14.97 11.95 -5.91
CA ILE A 73 16.40 11.64 -5.84
C ILE A 73 17.10 12.52 -4.79
N GLU A 74 16.80 13.81 -4.74
CA GLU A 74 17.32 14.71 -3.70
C GLU A 74 16.91 14.25 -2.30
N CYS A 75 15.63 13.91 -2.09
CA CYS A 75 15.13 13.39 -0.81
C CYS A 75 15.83 12.08 -0.42
N ILE A 76 16.05 11.18 -1.37
CA ILE A 76 16.76 9.91 -1.15
C ILE A 76 18.21 10.17 -0.70
N ASN A 77 18.93 11.03 -1.42
CA ASN A 77 20.32 11.38 -1.10
C ASN A 77 20.44 12.11 0.24
N TYR A 78 19.42 12.87 0.64
CA TYR A 78 19.38 13.53 1.94
C TYR A 78 19.12 12.55 3.08
N ALA A 79 18.16 11.63 2.90
CA ALA A 79 17.72 10.74 3.97
C ALA A 79 18.66 9.54 4.22
N LEU A 80 19.38 9.09 3.19
CA LEU A 80 20.12 7.82 3.19
C LEU A 80 21.63 7.99 3.06
N ALA A 81 22.40 7.01 3.54
CA ALA A 81 23.81 6.90 3.21
C ALA A 81 23.99 6.61 1.70
N ARG A 82 25.13 7.03 1.13
CA ARG A 82 25.39 6.96 -0.32
C ARG A 82 25.05 5.60 -0.96
N GLU A 83 25.55 4.50 -0.39
CA GLU A 83 25.33 3.16 -0.95
C GLU A 83 23.85 2.72 -0.90
N GLN A 84 23.13 3.13 0.15
CA GLN A 84 21.70 2.89 0.30
C GLN A 84 20.91 3.74 -0.69
N ALA A 85 21.27 5.01 -0.86
CA ALA A 85 20.69 5.92 -1.84
C ALA A 85 20.82 5.38 -3.27
N GLU A 86 22.03 4.98 -3.67
CA GLU A 86 22.29 4.37 -4.97
C GLU A 86 21.45 3.10 -5.18
N SER A 87 21.33 2.26 -4.15
CA SER A 87 20.51 1.03 -4.20
C SER A 87 19.02 1.33 -4.40
N VAL A 88 18.46 2.32 -3.69
CA VAL A 88 17.05 2.72 -3.83
C VAL A 88 16.81 3.36 -5.20
N ILE A 89 17.62 4.32 -5.62
CA ILE A 89 17.49 4.98 -6.93
C ILE A 89 17.51 3.93 -8.06
N HIS A 90 18.43 2.96 -7.97
CA HIS A 90 18.52 1.87 -8.93
C HIS A 90 17.27 0.96 -8.91
N ALA A 91 16.85 0.51 -7.73
CA ALA A 91 15.72 -0.42 -7.59
C ALA A 91 14.39 0.14 -8.12
N TYR A 92 14.19 1.46 -8.02
CA TYR A 92 13.00 2.14 -8.52
C TYR A 92 13.20 2.80 -9.88
N LYS A 93 14.38 2.63 -10.51
CA LYS A 93 14.69 3.16 -11.85
C LYS A 93 14.47 4.68 -11.95
N LEU A 94 14.76 5.40 -10.87
CA LEU A 94 14.60 6.84 -10.83
C LEU A 94 15.69 7.51 -11.68
N SER A 95 15.28 8.35 -12.63
CA SER A 95 16.19 9.13 -13.46
C SER A 95 15.65 10.54 -13.67
N PRO A 96 16.48 11.59 -13.51
CA PRO A 96 16.08 12.96 -13.84
C PRO A 96 15.93 13.17 -15.36
N SER A 97 16.44 12.26 -16.19
CA SER A 97 16.35 12.33 -17.64
C SER A 97 15.09 11.67 -18.21
N ASP A 98 14.30 10.97 -17.38
CA ASP A 98 13.11 10.29 -17.86
C ASP A 98 11.99 11.29 -18.18
N PRO A 99 11.12 11.00 -19.18
CA PRO A 99 9.94 11.82 -19.42
C PRO A 99 9.03 11.88 -18.19
N PRO A 100 8.36 13.02 -17.91
CA PRO A 100 7.57 13.20 -16.68
C PRO A 100 6.56 12.10 -16.38
N GLU A 101 5.90 11.55 -17.41
CA GLU A 101 4.92 10.46 -17.28
C GLU A 101 5.57 9.16 -16.77
N LYS A 102 6.74 8.82 -17.30
CA LYS A 102 7.51 7.64 -16.87
C LYS A 102 8.07 7.84 -15.47
N SER A 103 8.67 9.01 -15.22
CA SER A 103 9.17 9.40 -13.90
C SER A 103 8.08 9.34 -12.82
N LEU A 104 6.86 9.75 -13.17
CA LEU A 104 5.71 9.69 -12.27
C LEU A 104 5.37 8.27 -11.83
N VAL A 105 5.37 7.29 -12.73
CA VAL A 105 5.10 5.89 -12.36
C VAL A 105 6.16 5.37 -11.39
N HIS A 106 7.45 5.61 -11.65
CA HIS A 106 8.52 5.21 -10.75
C HIS A 106 8.46 5.88 -9.37
N CYS A 107 8.08 7.16 -9.32
CA CYS A 107 7.84 7.86 -8.05
C CYS A 107 6.63 7.30 -7.29
N ILE A 108 5.55 6.95 -8.00
CA ILE A 108 4.36 6.31 -7.43
C ILE A 108 4.73 4.96 -6.81
N GLU A 109 5.52 4.13 -7.51
CA GLU A 109 5.95 2.83 -7.00
C GLU A 109 6.77 2.97 -5.70
N LEU A 110 7.75 3.89 -5.65
CA LEU A 110 8.53 4.14 -4.43
C LEU A 110 7.64 4.62 -3.27
N LEU A 111 6.77 5.60 -3.53
CA LEU A 111 5.91 6.12 -2.48
C LEU A 111 4.86 5.11 -2.02
N THR A 112 4.36 4.25 -2.93
CA THR A 112 3.46 3.14 -2.59
C THR A 112 4.16 2.14 -1.70
N ASP A 113 5.38 1.76 -2.08
CA ASP A 113 6.15 0.78 -1.34
C ASP A 113 6.49 1.29 0.07
N LEU A 114 6.79 2.59 0.23
CA LEU A 114 7.06 3.21 1.54
C LEU A 114 5.83 3.38 2.42
N ARG A 115 4.67 3.77 1.86
CA ARG A 115 3.48 4.16 2.65
C ARG A 115 2.44 3.06 2.80
N TRP A 116 2.44 2.02 1.97
CA TRP A 116 1.50 0.90 2.03
C TRP A 116 2.18 -0.46 2.16
N TYR A 117 3.11 -0.78 1.25
CA TYR A 117 3.72 -2.11 1.26
C TYR A 117 4.61 -2.34 2.49
N LEU A 118 5.40 -1.35 2.89
CA LEU A 118 6.26 -1.43 4.08
C LEU A 118 5.45 -1.72 5.37
N PRO A 119 4.34 -1.01 5.68
CA PRO A 119 3.43 -1.42 6.75
C PRO A 119 2.98 -2.88 6.67
N ILE A 120 2.66 -3.40 5.48
CA ILE A 120 2.26 -4.80 5.29
C ILE A 120 3.40 -5.77 5.66
N LEU A 121 4.65 -5.43 5.29
CA LEU A 121 5.84 -6.21 5.62
C LEU A 121 6.10 -6.24 7.13
N HIS A 122 5.82 -5.13 7.82
CA HIS A 122 5.98 -5.00 9.27
C HIS A 122 4.77 -5.51 10.08
N THR A 123 3.65 -5.80 9.42
CA THR A 123 2.50 -6.46 10.04
C THR A 123 2.78 -7.96 10.15
N ASP A 124 3.79 -8.34 10.93
CA ASP A 124 4.05 -9.73 11.31
C ASP A 124 3.96 -9.82 12.84
N PHE A 125 2.85 -10.35 13.35
CA PHE A 125 2.59 -10.39 14.80
C PHE A 125 3.45 -11.40 15.56
N GLY A 126 4.38 -12.08 14.88
CA GLY A 126 5.09 -13.22 15.41
C GLY A 126 4.12 -14.37 15.68
N ARG A 127 4.58 -15.61 15.48
CA ARG A 127 3.83 -16.82 15.82
C ARG A 127 3.77 -17.03 17.34
N LYS A 128 3.26 -16.06 18.10
CA LYS A 128 2.84 -16.30 19.48
C LYS A 128 1.47 -16.98 19.41
N SER A 129 1.23 -17.96 20.27
CA SER A 129 0.02 -18.80 20.26
C SER A 129 -1.31 -18.06 20.45
N MET A 130 -1.27 -16.73 20.63
CA MET A 130 -2.42 -15.84 20.87
C MET A 130 -2.49 -14.67 19.86
N SER A 131 -1.62 -14.64 18.85
CA SER A 131 -1.67 -13.61 17.80
C SER A 131 -2.70 -13.99 16.73
N PRO A 132 -3.46 -13.04 16.16
CA PRO A 132 -4.32 -13.31 15.01
C PRO A 132 -3.47 -13.79 13.83
N LYS A 133 -4.06 -14.65 13.01
CA LYS A 133 -3.53 -14.96 11.68
C LYS A 133 -3.49 -13.67 10.86
N VAL A 134 -2.44 -13.46 10.08
CA VAL A 134 -2.35 -12.34 9.12
C VAL A 134 -2.43 -12.87 7.72
N SER A 135 -3.54 -12.59 7.05
CA SER A 135 -3.69 -12.82 5.63
C SER A 135 -3.40 -11.55 4.85
N ARG A 136 -2.72 -11.70 3.70
CA ARG A 136 -2.29 -10.57 2.88
C ARG A 136 -2.83 -10.67 1.48
N TYR A 137 -3.11 -9.52 0.89
CA TYR A 137 -3.41 -9.42 -0.53
C TYR A 137 -2.61 -8.29 -1.20
N HIS A 138 -2.45 -8.41 -2.50
CA HIS A 138 -1.84 -7.39 -3.35
C HIS A 138 -2.63 -7.25 -4.65
N PHE A 139 -3.07 -6.03 -4.94
CA PHE A 139 -3.92 -5.74 -6.08
C PHE A 139 -3.11 -5.09 -7.22
N HIS A 140 -3.09 -5.78 -8.36
CA HIS A 140 -2.33 -5.47 -9.58
C HIS A 140 -3.22 -5.32 -10.81
N GLN A 141 -4.56 -5.43 -10.67
CA GLN A 141 -5.45 -5.24 -11.80
C GLN A 141 -5.45 -3.78 -12.27
N LEU A 142 -5.18 -3.60 -13.55
CA LEU A 142 -5.04 -2.27 -14.15
C LEU A 142 -6.42 -1.64 -14.36
N ASN A 143 -6.54 -0.35 -14.00
CA ASN A 143 -7.73 0.45 -14.21
C ASN A 143 -7.96 0.72 -15.70
N ARG A 144 -9.14 0.36 -16.20
CA ARG A 144 -9.53 0.60 -17.60
C ARG A 144 -10.36 1.85 -17.83
N PHE A 145 -10.83 2.49 -16.76
CA PHE A 145 -11.65 3.70 -16.90
C PHE A 145 -10.83 4.79 -17.58
N ASP A 146 -11.50 5.55 -18.44
CA ASP A 146 -10.91 6.72 -19.09
C ASP A 146 -10.72 7.84 -18.06
N CYS A 147 -9.57 7.83 -17.41
CA CYS A 147 -9.19 8.74 -16.34
C CYS A 147 -7.67 8.87 -16.29
N GLN A 148 -7.17 9.82 -15.49
CA GLN A 148 -5.73 10.06 -15.33
C GLN A 148 -4.93 8.85 -14.80
N TRP A 149 -5.61 7.83 -14.26
CA TRP A 149 -5.01 6.61 -13.72
C TRP A 149 -5.25 5.38 -14.59
N HIS A 150 -5.69 5.57 -15.83
CA HIS A 150 -5.81 4.51 -16.80
C HIS A 150 -4.50 3.72 -16.92
N GLY A 151 -4.60 2.39 -16.94
CA GLY A 151 -3.44 1.50 -17.03
C GLY A 151 -2.68 1.29 -15.72
N LEU A 152 -3.13 1.85 -14.60
CA LEU A 152 -2.52 1.66 -13.28
C LEU A 152 -3.48 0.95 -12.31
N ALA A 153 -2.94 0.09 -11.45
CA ALA A 153 -3.63 -0.44 -10.26
C ALA A 153 -3.71 0.64 -9.16
N ALA A 154 -4.53 1.67 -9.41
CA ALA A 154 -4.59 2.89 -8.64
C ALA A 154 -5.31 2.74 -7.29
N HIS A 155 -5.16 3.76 -6.43
CA HIS A 155 -5.73 3.80 -5.10
C HIS A 155 -7.23 3.54 -5.10
N LEU A 156 -7.66 2.58 -4.28
CA LEU A 156 -9.05 2.14 -4.11
C LEU A 156 -9.72 1.53 -5.35
N PHE A 157 -8.94 1.16 -6.38
CA PHE A 157 -9.52 0.44 -7.51
C PHE A 157 -9.92 -1.00 -7.12
N ASP A 158 -9.24 -1.60 -6.14
CA ASP A 158 -9.65 -2.84 -5.49
C ASP A 158 -11.04 -2.74 -4.86
N ILE A 159 -11.34 -1.67 -4.12
CA ILE A 159 -12.67 -1.42 -3.53
C ILE A 159 -13.76 -1.33 -4.60
N THR A 160 -13.43 -0.74 -5.75
CA THR A 160 -14.36 -0.61 -6.88
C THR A 160 -14.83 -1.97 -7.39
N LEU A 161 -13.96 -2.97 -7.38
CA LEU A 161 -14.28 -4.35 -7.74
C LEU A 161 -14.95 -5.11 -6.57
N LEU A 162 -14.38 -5.01 -5.37
CA LEU A 162 -14.86 -5.71 -4.16
C LEU A 162 -16.33 -5.45 -3.87
N LEU A 163 -16.76 -4.18 -3.92
CA LEU A 163 -18.12 -3.81 -3.52
C LEU A 163 -19.19 -4.13 -4.57
N GLN A 164 -18.81 -4.56 -5.78
CA GLN A 164 -19.73 -4.95 -6.84
C GLN A 164 -20.73 -3.86 -7.31
N ASN A 165 -20.57 -2.62 -6.85
CA ASN A 165 -21.50 -1.52 -7.14
C ASN A 165 -21.47 -1.05 -8.60
N HIS A 166 -20.38 -1.33 -9.32
CA HIS A 166 -20.13 -0.83 -10.67
C HIS A 166 -20.12 -1.93 -11.74
N ARG A 167 -20.67 -3.13 -11.47
CA ARG A 167 -20.66 -4.28 -12.39
C ARG A 167 -21.06 -3.96 -13.83
N HIS A 168 -21.99 -3.02 -14.03
CA HIS A 168 -22.47 -2.62 -15.36
C HIS A 168 -21.43 -1.91 -16.24
N VAL A 169 -20.35 -1.37 -15.66
CA VAL A 169 -19.22 -0.76 -16.38
C VAL A 169 -17.91 -1.56 -16.26
N LEU A 170 -17.93 -2.67 -15.53
CA LEU A 170 -16.79 -3.58 -15.40
C LEU A 170 -16.82 -4.63 -16.51
N SER A 171 -15.64 -5.11 -16.87
CA SER A 171 -15.52 -6.27 -17.76
C SER A 171 -15.80 -7.58 -17.06
N LYS A 172 -15.98 -8.65 -17.84
CA LYS A 172 -16.14 -10.01 -17.32
C LYS A 172 -15.01 -10.44 -16.39
N ASP A 173 -13.77 -10.09 -16.73
CA ASP A 173 -12.60 -10.44 -15.94
C ASP A 173 -12.55 -9.69 -14.61
N GLU A 174 -12.91 -8.41 -14.59
CA GLU A 174 -13.01 -7.62 -13.35
C GLU A 174 -14.18 -8.03 -12.47
N ILE A 175 -15.31 -8.38 -13.08
CA ILE A 175 -16.45 -8.95 -12.39
C ILE A 175 -16.03 -10.22 -11.66
N LYS A 176 -15.33 -11.13 -12.35
CA LYS A 176 -14.81 -12.37 -11.77
C LYS A 176 -13.81 -12.11 -10.65
N LEU A 177 -12.88 -11.16 -10.84
CA LEU A 177 -11.95 -10.78 -9.77
C LEU A 177 -12.70 -10.24 -8.55
N GLY A 178 -13.65 -9.32 -8.75
CA GLY A 178 -14.46 -8.80 -7.65
C GLY A 178 -15.28 -9.88 -6.95
N GLU A 179 -15.76 -10.90 -7.68
CA GLU A 179 -16.50 -12.03 -7.10
C GLU A 179 -15.58 -12.84 -6.18
N ASP A 180 -14.37 -13.18 -6.64
CA ASP A 180 -13.35 -13.85 -5.80
C ASP A 180 -12.95 -12.99 -4.58
N MET A 181 -12.85 -11.66 -4.74
CA MET A 181 -12.62 -10.74 -3.63
C MET A 181 -13.75 -10.78 -2.60
N ALA A 182 -15.00 -10.70 -3.06
CA ALA A 182 -16.18 -10.74 -2.19
C ALA A 182 -16.29 -12.08 -1.46
N ASP A 183 -16.08 -13.20 -2.16
CA ASP A 183 -16.12 -14.54 -1.59
C ASP A 183 -15.10 -14.70 -0.45
N ARG A 184 -13.88 -14.18 -0.60
CA ARG A 184 -12.85 -14.22 0.45
C ARG A 184 -13.17 -13.34 1.65
N VAL A 185 -13.74 -12.14 1.42
CA VAL A 185 -14.19 -11.27 2.51
C VAL A 185 -15.36 -11.90 3.27
N LEU A 186 -16.29 -12.56 2.57
CA LEU A 186 -17.35 -13.33 3.21
C LEU A 186 -16.78 -14.52 3.97
N GLY A 187 -15.85 -15.28 3.39
CA GLY A 187 -15.16 -16.37 4.08
C GLY A 187 -14.48 -15.93 5.38
N LEU A 188 -13.79 -14.79 5.36
CA LEU A 188 -13.25 -14.17 6.56
C LEU A 188 -14.36 -13.87 7.59
N ALA A 189 -15.46 -13.23 7.16
CA ALA A 189 -16.55 -12.82 8.04
C ALA A 189 -17.31 -14.01 8.67
N TYR A 190 -17.43 -15.13 7.95
CA TYR A 190 -18.08 -16.35 8.42
C TYR A 190 -17.12 -17.32 9.14
N GLY A 191 -15.83 -17.00 9.21
CA GLY A 191 -14.84 -17.78 9.96
C GLY A 191 -14.16 -18.90 9.15
N ASP A 192 -14.41 -18.99 7.85
CA ASP A 192 -13.71 -19.91 6.93
C ASP A 192 -12.27 -19.45 6.62
N GLY A 193 -11.99 -18.18 6.94
CA GLY A 193 -10.71 -17.50 6.71
C GLY A 193 -10.65 -16.83 5.33
N PHE A 194 -9.73 -15.88 5.18
CA PHE A 194 -9.58 -15.13 3.92
C PHE A 194 -8.94 -15.94 2.79
N ILE A 195 -7.99 -16.80 3.16
CA ILE A 195 -7.47 -17.88 2.32
C ILE A 195 -7.97 -19.18 2.94
N SER A 196 -8.77 -19.93 2.20
CA SER A 196 -9.38 -21.16 2.69
C SER A 196 -8.31 -22.23 2.97
N GLN A 197 -8.59 -23.16 3.88
CA GLN A 197 -7.66 -24.26 4.20
C GLN A 197 -7.32 -25.12 2.96
N HIS A 198 -8.28 -25.28 2.05
CA HIS A 198 -8.10 -26.02 0.80
C HIS A 198 -7.12 -25.34 -0.16
N GLU A 199 -7.10 -24.01 -0.20
CA GLU A 199 -6.17 -23.24 -1.02
C GLU A 199 -4.77 -23.15 -0.40
N ASN A 200 -4.73 -23.18 0.94
CA ASN A 200 -3.49 -22.99 1.67
C ASN A 200 -2.55 -24.21 1.58
N ASN A 201 -3.08 -25.42 1.35
CA ASN A 201 -2.30 -26.68 1.30
C ASN A 201 -1.32 -26.86 2.48
N GLY A 202 -1.61 -26.26 3.64
CA GLY A 202 -0.75 -26.29 4.83
C GLY A 202 0.38 -25.26 4.88
N ASP A 203 0.49 -24.37 3.87
CA ASP A 203 1.49 -23.30 3.84
C ASP A 203 0.88 -21.97 4.31
N GLU A 204 1.18 -21.55 5.54
CA GLU A 204 0.64 -20.33 6.14
C GLU A 204 1.19 -19.02 5.54
N ASP A 205 2.14 -19.07 4.60
CA ASP A 205 2.84 -17.88 4.11
C ASP A 205 2.38 -17.36 2.73
N LYS A 206 1.16 -17.73 2.34
CA LYS A 206 0.59 -17.32 1.06
C LYS A 206 -0.04 -15.92 1.10
N VAL A 207 0.10 -15.21 -0.01
CA VAL A 207 -0.57 -13.95 -0.30
C VAL A 207 -1.48 -14.11 -1.51
N VAL A 208 -2.63 -13.43 -1.50
CA VAL A 208 -3.54 -13.35 -2.65
C VAL A 208 -3.09 -12.23 -3.57
N VAL A 209 -2.96 -12.49 -4.86
CA VAL A 209 -2.64 -11.47 -5.86
C VAL A 209 -3.77 -11.41 -6.88
N TRP A 210 -4.41 -10.25 -7.01
CA TRP A 210 -5.44 -10.00 -8.01
C TRP A 210 -4.89 -9.17 -9.16
N GLY A 211 -5.02 -9.69 -10.36
CA GLY A 211 -4.47 -9.12 -11.57
C GLY A 211 -2.95 -9.33 -11.71
N PRO A 212 -2.36 -8.77 -12.78
CA PRO A 212 -3.05 -8.10 -13.88
C PRO A 212 -3.83 -9.11 -14.76
N HIS A 213 -4.65 -8.58 -15.66
CA HIS A 213 -5.39 -9.33 -16.70
C HIS A 213 -6.39 -10.36 -16.16
N GLY A 214 -7.14 -10.04 -15.10
CA GLY A 214 -8.22 -10.91 -14.63
C GLY A 214 -7.79 -12.15 -13.87
N ASN A 215 -6.51 -12.28 -13.53
CA ASN A 215 -5.96 -13.48 -12.90
C ASN A 215 -5.91 -13.34 -11.37
N THR A 216 -6.34 -14.38 -10.66
CA THR A 216 -6.03 -14.53 -9.22
C THR A 216 -4.87 -15.52 -9.07
N LYS A 217 -3.89 -15.18 -8.24
CA LYS A 217 -2.77 -16.07 -7.90
C LYS A 217 -2.61 -16.15 -6.39
N LEU A 218 -2.12 -17.29 -5.92
CA LEU A 218 -1.57 -17.46 -4.58
C LEU A 218 -0.07 -17.65 -4.71
N LEU A 219 0.70 -16.79 -4.06
CA LEU A 219 2.17 -16.82 -4.07
C LEU A 219 2.66 -16.85 -2.63
N THR A 220 3.85 -17.38 -2.38
CA THR A 220 4.53 -17.09 -1.10
C THR A 220 4.94 -15.62 -1.03
N ARG A 221 5.20 -15.10 0.17
CA ARG A 221 5.74 -13.72 0.31
C ARG A 221 7.02 -13.51 -0.50
N GLU A 222 7.92 -14.49 -0.48
CA GLU A 222 9.20 -14.42 -1.20
C GLU A 222 9.00 -14.46 -2.72
N GLU A 223 8.10 -15.30 -3.22
CA GLU A 223 7.77 -15.38 -4.64
C GLU A 223 7.13 -14.08 -5.12
N TYR A 224 6.19 -13.53 -4.34
CA TYR A 224 5.55 -12.27 -4.64
C TYR A 224 6.59 -11.13 -4.71
N ASP A 225 7.45 -11.02 -3.68
CA ASP A 225 8.46 -9.96 -3.65
C ASP A 225 9.42 -10.07 -4.83
N ALA A 226 9.89 -11.27 -5.15
CA ALA A 226 10.82 -11.51 -6.25
C ALA A 226 10.20 -11.22 -7.63
N THR A 227 8.97 -11.67 -7.86
CA THR A 227 8.36 -11.65 -9.20
C THR A 227 7.54 -10.40 -9.49
N MET A 228 6.85 -9.87 -8.48
CA MET A 228 5.90 -8.75 -8.64
C MET A 228 6.47 -7.42 -8.13
N ARG A 229 7.35 -7.45 -7.12
CA ARG A 229 8.01 -6.25 -6.56
C ARG A 229 9.50 -6.17 -6.91
N GLN A 230 10.05 -7.10 -7.70
CA GLN A 230 11.46 -7.11 -8.13
C GLN A 230 12.47 -7.03 -6.97
N GLY A 231 12.14 -7.63 -5.82
CA GLY A 231 13.00 -7.66 -4.63
C GLY A 231 12.98 -6.39 -3.77
N ARG A 232 12.07 -5.44 -4.05
CA ARG A 232 12.02 -4.16 -3.34
C ARG A 232 11.58 -4.30 -1.88
N GLY A 233 10.76 -5.28 -1.53
CA GLY A 233 10.42 -5.56 -0.13
C GLY A 233 11.64 -6.00 0.68
N LYS A 234 12.46 -6.92 0.15
CA LYS A 234 13.74 -7.29 0.78
C LYS A 234 14.68 -6.10 0.95
N LEU A 235 14.75 -5.21 -0.04
CA LEU A 235 15.53 -3.98 0.04
C LEU A 235 15.04 -3.09 1.20
N LEU A 236 13.73 -2.84 1.29
CA LEU A 236 13.15 -2.00 2.35
C LEU A 236 13.36 -2.60 3.75
N LEU A 237 13.19 -3.91 3.91
CA LEU A 237 13.48 -4.60 5.17
C LEU A 237 14.95 -4.47 5.57
N LYS A 238 15.88 -4.53 4.59
CA LYS A 238 17.32 -4.34 4.83
C LYS A 238 17.66 -2.91 5.23
N LEU A 239 16.96 -1.90 4.70
CA LEU A 239 17.15 -0.50 5.09
C LEU A 239 16.70 -0.25 6.54
N GLY A 240 15.65 -0.94 6.97
CA GLY A 240 15.08 -0.81 8.31
C GLY A 240 13.92 0.20 8.37
N ALA A 241 12.99 -0.05 9.30
CA ALA A 241 11.75 0.72 9.42
C ALA A 241 11.98 2.22 9.62
N GLU A 242 12.79 2.61 10.60
CA GLU A 242 13.05 4.02 10.94
C GLU A 242 13.64 4.80 9.75
N VAL A 243 14.57 4.18 9.01
CA VAL A 243 15.19 4.78 7.83
C VAL A 243 14.15 4.99 6.72
N CYS A 244 13.29 3.99 6.50
CA CYS A 244 12.24 4.07 5.50
C CYS A 244 11.14 5.08 5.88
N GLU A 245 10.75 5.16 7.16
CA GLU A 245 9.81 6.17 7.68
C GLU A 245 10.37 7.59 7.47
N LYS A 246 11.64 7.82 7.86
CA LYS A 246 12.32 9.09 7.63
C LYS A 246 12.36 9.46 6.15
N LEU A 247 12.65 8.50 5.26
CA LEU A 247 12.63 8.73 3.82
C LEU A 247 11.21 9.10 3.33
N ALA A 248 10.19 8.36 3.76
CA ALA A 248 8.80 8.62 3.38
C ALA A 248 8.35 10.01 3.83
N ASP A 249 8.74 10.43 5.04
CA ASP A 249 8.45 11.75 5.59
C ASP A 249 9.22 12.85 4.86
N THR A 250 10.49 12.63 4.54
CA THR A 250 11.30 13.56 3.74
C THR A 250 10.67 13.79 2.37
N ILE A 251 10.22 12.72 1.70
CA ILE A 251 9.54 12.84 0.40
C ILE A 251 8.23 13.63 0.56
N GLN A 252 7.40 13.27 1.53
CA GLN A 252 6.06 13.83 1.67
C GLN A 252 6.03 15.28 2.19
N PHE A 253 6.90 15.60 3.14
CA PHE A 253 6.90 16.88 3.86
C PHE A 253 8.06 17.80 3.45
N GLY A 254 9.06 17.28 2.74
CA GLY A 254 10.24 18.02 2.30
C GLY A 254 11.46 17.77 3.18
N ILE A 255 12.61 18.22 2.67
CA ILE A 255 13.87 18.26 3.40
C ILE A 255 13.75 19.33 4.49
N ALA A 256 14.00 18.95 5.74
CA ALA A 256 14.06 19.91 6.85
C ALA A 256 15.18 20.91 6.59
N GLN A 257 14.83 22.21 6.61
CA GLN A 257 15.79 23.31 6.47
C GLN A 257 16.56 23.55 7.77
#